data_AF-X1U1N3-F1
#
_entry.id   AF-X1U1N3-F1
#
_cell.length_a   1.000
_cell.length_b   1.000
_cell.length_c   1.000
_cell.angle_alpha   90.00
_cell.angle_beta   90.00
_cell.angle_gamma   90.00
#
_symmetry.space_group_name_H-M   'P 1'
#
loop_
_entity.id
_entity.type
_entity.pdbx_description
1 polymer ?
#
loop_
_entity_poly.entity_id
_entity_poly.type
_entity_poly.pdbx_seq_one_letter_code
_entity_poly.pdbx_strand_id
1 'polypeptide(L)'
;GKMGIPQIVAPSCIDGYDVATWQPLPPRFSGRPLHVHNRLISALSTTKEEKAMVGNVMAEKLNKSVGPTAVVIPLQGLSEWDRPGSDLYDPEGIIAFAEAFKDKIKPEIKVIELHAHLNDKIFSDTVLSLFDEMMPKVP
;
A
#
# COMPACT_ATOMS: atom_id res chain seq x y z
N GLY A 1 9.39 13.75 0.57
CA GLY A 1 10.68 13.28 1.12
C GLY A 1 11.67 14.42 1.35
N LYS A 2 12.80 14.44 0.62
CA LYS A 2 13.94 15.37 0.83
C LYS A 2 13.65 16.83 0.46
N MET A 3 12.77 17.07 -0.50
CA MET A 3 12.41 18.42 -0.95
C MET A 3 11.49 19.16 0.03
N GLY A 4 11.10 18.54 1.15
CA GLY A 4 10.19 19.15 2.14
C GLY A 4 8.75 19.35 1.67
N ILE A 5 8.39 18.92 0.46
CA ILE A 5 7.03 18.98 -0.07
C ILE A 5 6.12 18.10 0.82
N PRO A 6 4.96 18.62 1.28
CA PRO A 6 3.96 17.83 1.98
C PRO A 6 3.57 16.59 1.18
N GLN A 7 3.43 15.44 1.84
CA GLN A 7 3.10 14.17 1.17
C GLN A 7 2.14 13.32 2.01
N ILE A 8 1.13 12.77 1.35
CA ILE A 8 0.22 11.76 1.88
C ILE A 8 0.51 10.48 1.10
N VAL A 9 0.78 9.38 1.80
CA VAL A 9 1.20 8.11 1.17
C VAL A 9 0.27 6.98 1.59
N ALA A 10 -0.05 6.07 0.68
CA ALA A 10 -0.83 4.87 0.94
C ALA A 10 -0.14 3.65 0.30
N PRO A 11 -0.28 2.44 0.88
CA PRO A 11 0.34 1.22 0.37
C PRO A 11 -0.50 0.56 -0.74
N SER A 12 -0.84 1.30 -1.80
CA SER A 12 -1.67 0.78 -2.89
C SER A 12 -0.94 -0.24 -3.76
N CYS A 13 -1.67 -1.25 -4.24
CA CYS A 13 -1.21 -2.25 -5.21
C CYS A 13 0.05 -3.04 -4.80
N ILE A 14 0.28 -3.23 -3.50
CA ILE A 14 1.40 -4.06 -2.98
C ILE A 14 1.03 -5.54 -2.91
N ASP A 15 -0.16 -5.91 -3.37
CA ASP A 15 -0.76 -7.23 -3.42
C ASP A 15 -0.23 -8.09 -4.57
N GLY A 16 0.44 -7.50 -5.57
CA GLY A 16 1.03 -8.26 -6.67
C GLY A 16 2.21 -7.61 -7.40
N TYR A 17 2.92 -8.44 -8.17
CA TYR A 17 3.91 -8.02 -9.15
C TYR A 17 3.32 -8.12 -10.56
N ASP A 18 3.54 -7.09 -11.37
CA ASP A 18 3.24 -7.17 -12.81
C ASP A 18 4.27 -8.06 -13.50
N VAL A 19 3.78 -9.12 -14.15
CA VAL A 19 4.59 -10.08 -14.89
C VAL A 19 4.02 -10.30 -16.30
N ALA A 20 4.88 -10.65 -17.24
CA ALA A 20 4.47 -10.93 -18.61
C ALA A 20 3.67 -12.24 -18.67
N THR A 21 2.39 -12.18 -19.05
CA THR A 21 1.49 -13.35 -19.11
C THR A 21 1.99 -14.44 -20.06
N TRP A 22 2.66 -14.05 -21.14
CA TRP A 22 3.12 -14.95 -22.19
C TRP A 22 4.47 -15.62 -21.88
N GLN A 23 5.13 -15.26 -20.77
CA GLN A 23 6.39 -15.86 -20.36
C GLN A 23 6.18 -16.85 -19.20
N PRO A 24 6.97 -17.94 -19.14
CA PRO A 24 6.96 -18.80 -17.97
C PRO A 24 7.47 -18.02 -16.75
N LEU A 25 6.82 -18.25 -15.60
CA LEU A 25 7.26 -17.67 -14.34
C LEU A 25 8.62 -18.26 -13.90
N PRO A 26 9.54 -17.45 -13.37
CA PRO A 26 10.73 -17.95 -12.70
C PRO A 26 10.39 -19.01 -11.64
N PRO A 27 11.20 -20.08 -11.46
CA PRO A 27 10.87 -21.18 -10.54
C PRO A 27 10.59 -20.76 -9.10
N ARG A 28 11.21 -19.67 -8.62
CA ARG A 28 10.97 -19.10 -7.29
C ARG A 28 9.54 -18.61 -7.04
N PHE A 29 8.76 -18.43 -8.10
CA PHE A 29 7.36 -18.00 -8.04
C PHE A 29 6.37 -19.13 -8.35
N SER A 30 6.87 -20.36 -8.49
CA SER A 30 6.03 -21.53 -8.76
C SER A 30 4.97 -21.73 -7.66
N GLY A 31 3.74 -22.04 -8.06
CA GLY A 31 2.62 -22.28 -7.15
C GLY A 31 2.00 -21.04 -6.52
N ARG A 32 2.51 -19.84 -6.83
CA ARG A 32 1.87 -18.59 -6.37
C ARG A 32 0.61 -18.29 -7.20
N PRO A 33 -0.44 -17.72 -6.57
CA PRO A 33 -1.60 -17.26 -7.32
C PRO A 33 -1.22 -16.20 -8.35
N LEU A 34 -1.84 -16.30 -9.51
CA LEU A 34 -1.60 -15.42 -10.66
C LEU A 34 -2.95 -14.98 -11.21
N HIS A 35 -3.24 -13.69 -11.12
CA HIS A 35 -4.43 -13.11 -11.72
C HIS A 35 -4.10 -12.59 -13.12
N VAL A 36 -4.73 -13.16 -14.16
CA VAL A 36 -4.49 -12.75 -15.54
C VAL A 36 -5.33 -11.52 -15.86
N HIS A 37 -4.69 -10.35 -15.90
CA HIS A 37 -5.39 -9.11 -16.24
C HIS A 37 -5.67 -9.03 -17.75
N ASN A 38 -4.68 -9.34 -18.60
CA ASN A 38 -4.85 -9.37 -20.05
C ASN A 38 -3.81 -10.30 -20.71
N ARG A 39 -3.72 -10.29 -22.05
CA ARG A 39 -2.77 -11.15 -22.80
C ARG A 39 -1.29 -10.80 -22.58
N LEU A 40 -0.99 -9.61 -22.06
CA LEU A 40 0.36 -9.08 -21.89
C LEU A 40 0.79 -9.05 -20.43
N ILE A 41 -0.13 -8.78 -19.50
CA ILE A 41 0.16 -8.54 -18.09
C ILE A 41 -0.72 -9.43 -17.20
N SER A 42 -0.07 -10.09 -16.24
CA SER A 42 -0.68 -10.77 -15.11
C SER A 42 -0.15 -10.21 -13.80
N ALA A 43 -0.96 -10.23 -12.75
CA ALA A 43 -0.56 -9.87 -11.39
C ALA A 43 -0.24 -11.15 -10.60
N LEU A 44 1.03 -11.33 -10.25
CA LEU A 44 1.50 -12.42 -9.41
C LEU A 44 1.38 -12.00 -7.94
N SER A 45 0.63 -12.72 -7.12
CA SER A 45 0.39 -12.31 -5.73
C SER A 45 1.67 -12.23 -4.90
N THR A 46 1.76 -11.21 -4.05
CA THR A 46 2.79 -11.07 -3.02
C THR A 46 2.46 -11.90 -1.79
N THR A 47 3.49 -12.45 -1.14
CA THR A 47 3.32 -13.17 0.14
C THR A 47 3.19 -12.20 1.32
N LYS A 48 2.75 -12.73 2.46
CA LYS A 48 2.72 -12.01 3.74
C LYS A 48 4.08 -11.42 4.11
N GLU A 49 5.15 -12.18 3.93
CA GLU A 49 6.53 -11.76 4.22
C GLU A 49 6.97 -10.64 3.28
N GLU A 50 6.58 -10.72 2.00
CA GLU A 50 6.86 -9.67 1.02
C GLU A 50 6.13 -8.37 1.37
N LYS A 51 4.86 -8.45 1.78
CA LYS A 51 4.11 -7.28 2.26
C LYS A 51 4.73 -6.68 3.52
N ALA A 52 5.19 -7.50 4.47
CA ALA A 52 5.95 -7.03 5.63
C ALA A 52 7.29 -6.36 5.23
N MET A 53 8.00 -6.90 4.25
CA MET A 53 9.21 -6.26 3.69
C MET A 53 8.90 -4.89 3.08
N VAL A 54 7.77 -4.76 2.36
CA VAL A 54 7.31 -3.47 1.83
C VAL A 54 7.03 -2.48 2.98
N GLY A 55 6.37 -2.90 4.05
CA GLY A 55 6.13 -2.08 5.24
C GLY A 55 7.43 -1.56 5.85
N ASN A 56 8.41 -2.45 6.03
CA ASN A 56 9.75 -2.09 6.50
C ASN A 56 10.43 -1.02 5.63
N VAL A 57 10.48 -1.25 4.31
CA VAL A 57 11.15 -0.35 3.36
C VAL A 57 10.42 1.00 3.27
N MET A 58 9.08 0.99 3.32
CA MET A 58 8.27 2.20 3.29
C MET A 58 8.54 3.05 4.54
N ALA A 59 8.55 2.46 5.73
CA ALA A 59 8.88 3.16 6.97
C ALA A 59 10.29 3.76 6.94
N GLU A 60 11.31 2.98 6.53
CA GLU A 60 12.69 3.45 6.42
C GLU A 60 12.85 4.63 5.46
N LYS A 61 12.10 4.67 4.36
CA LYS A 61 12.10 5.78 3.42
C LYS A 61 11.38 7.00 4.00
N LEU A 62 10.20 6.81 4.58
CA LEU A 62 9.40 7.91 5.12
C LEU A 62 10.05 8.59 6.34
N ASN A 63 10.79 7.83 7.16
CA ASN A 63 11.59 8.33 8.29
C ASN A 63 12.67 9.36 7.91
N LYS A 64 12.99 9.46 6.61
CA LYS A 64 13.96 10.42 6.04
C LYS A 64 13.27 11.65 5.43
N SER A 65 11.95 11.77 5.56
CA SER A 65 11.20 12.93 5.09
C SER A 65 11.48 14.14 5.97
N VAL A 66 11.60 15.32 5.35
CA VAL A 66 11.87 16.58 6.06
C VAL A 66 10.66 17.51 6.15
N GLY A 67 9.62 17.23 5.35
CA GLY A 67 8.37 18.00 5.33
C GLY A 67 7.20 17.22 5.94
N PRO A 68 6.03 17.88 6.10
CA PRO A 68 4.82 17.25 6.61
C PRO A 68 4.50 15.95 5.87
N THR A 69 4.35 14.86 6.62
CA THR A 69 4.15 13.53 6.04
C THR A 69 3.05 12.81 6.81
N ALA A 70 2.08 12.27 6.08
CA ALA A 70 1.03 11.44 6.61
C ALA A 70 0.93 10.13 5.81
N VAL A 71 0.49 9.06 6.48
CA VAL A 71 0.26 7.76 5.87
C VAL A 71 -1.16 7.31 6.16
N VAL A 72 -1.87 6.85 5.13
CA VAL A 72 -3.21 6.29 5.25
C VAL A 72 -3.18 4.82 4.85
N ILE A 73 -3.54 3.93 5.77
CA ILE A 73 -3.51 2.48 5.58
C ILE A 73 -4.96 1.97 5.53
N PRO A 74 -5.49 1.60 4.35
CA PRO A 74 -6.79 0.94 4.26
C PRO A 74 -6.66 -0.53 4.66
N LEU A 75 -7.39 -0.95 5.70
CA LEU A 75 -7.29 -2.28 6.28
C LEU A 75 -8.16 -3.34 5.58
N GLN A 76 -9.06 -2.95 4.68
CA GLN A 76 -9.98 -3.89 4.01
C GLN A 76 -9.65 -4.13 2.52
N GLY A 77 -8.54 -3.58 2.03
CA GLY A 77 -8.05 -3.81 0.67
C GLY A 77 -7.21 -2.63 0.15
N LEU A 78 -6.24 -2.97 -0.69
CA LEU A 78 -5.16 -2.15 -1.22
C LEU A 78 -5.22 -2.05 -2.76
N SER A 79 -6.10 -2.80 -3.42
CA SER A 79 -6.27 -2.78 -4.88
C SER A 79 -7.75 -3.01 -5.26
N GLU A 80 -8.10 -3.03 -6.54
CA GLU A 80 -9.48 -3.35 -6.95
C GLU A 80 -9.84 -4.82 -6.71
N TRP A 81 -8.84 -5.70 -6.61
CA TRP A 81 -9.01 -7.15 -6.70
C TRP A 81 -8.88 -7.87 -5.35
N ASP A 82 -8.78 -7.14 -4.24
CA ASP A 82 -8.55 -7.71 -2.91
C ASP A 82 -9.72 -7.46 -1.95
N ARG A 83 -10.94 -7.53 -2.48
CA ARG A 83 -12.17 -7.63 -1.69
C ARG A 83 -12.48 -9.07 -1.27
N PRO A 84 -13.24 -9.30 -0.18
CA PRO A 84 -13.64 -10.64 0.24
C PRO A 84 -14.24 -11.47 -0.90
N GLY A 85 -13.66 -12.65 -1.15
CA GLY A 85 -14.07 -13.56 -2.22
C GLY A 85 -13.33 -13.38 -3.56
N SER A 86 -12.48 -12.37 -3.69
CA SER A 86 -11.61 -12.16 -4.86
C SER A 86 -10.26 -12.88 -4.74
N ASP A 87 -9.59 -13.08 -5.89
CA ASP A 87 -8.33 -13.83 -5.99
C ASP A 87 -7.17 -13.23 -5.16
N LEU A 88 -7.14 -11.90 -5.00
CA LEU A 88 -6.07 -11.20 -4.27
C LEU A 88 -6.46 -10.86 -2.82
N TYR A 89 -7.59 -11.37 -2.33
CA TYR A 89 -8.03 -11.12 -0.96
C TYR A 89 -7.05 -11.71 0.06
N ASP A 90 -6.31 -10.85 0.74
CA ASP A 90 -5.30 -11.24 1.72
C ASP A 90 -5.30 -10.31 2.95
N PRO A 91 -6.30 -10.44 3.84
CA PRO A 91 -6.39 -9.60 5.04
C PRO A 91 -5.19 -9.82 5.99
N GLU A 92 -4.63 -11.03 6.05
CA GLU A 92 -3.47 -11.31 6.90
C GLU A 92 -2.19 -10.62 6.39
N GLY A 93 -2.03 -10.55 5.07
CA GLY A 93 -0.94 -9.81 4.44
C GLY A 93 -1.03 -8.30 4.69
N ILE A 94 -2.23 -7.72 4.69
CA ILE A 94 -2.44 -6.30 5.04
C ILE A 94 -2.06 -6.06 6.50
N ILE A 95 -2.46 -6.94 7.42
CA ILE A 95 -2.07 -6.86 8.83
C ILE A 95 -0.55 -6.93 8.98
N ALA A 96 0.11 -7.88 8.30
CA ALA A 96 1.56 -8.02 8.35
C ALA A 96 2.30 -6.78 7.82
N PHE A 97 1.78 -6.16 6.75
CA PHE A 97 2.29 -4.87 6.28
C PHE A 97 2.14 -3.80 7.37
N ALA A 98 0.94 -3.65 7.93
CA ALA A 98 0.63 -2.59 8.89
C ALA A 98 1.45 -2.72 10.18
N GLU A 99 1.61 -3.93 10.70
CA GLU A 99 2.45 -4.21 11.87
C GLU A 99 3.92 -3.88 11.60
N ALA A 100 4.49 -4.41 10.51
CA ALA A 100 5.89 -4.17 10.15
C ALA A 100 6.17 -2.68 9.86
N PHE A 101 5.20 -1.98 9.26
CA PHE A 101 5.30 -0.54 9.03
C PHE A 101 5.28 0.25 10.34
N LYS A 102 4.32 -0.03 11.24
CA LYS A 102 4.15 0.69 12.52
C LYS A 102 5.30 0.46 13.50
N ASP A 103 5.92 -0.72 13.50
CA ASP A 103 7.07 -1.03 14.35
C ASP A 103 8.28 -0.12 14.05
N LYS A 104 8.43 0.33 12.80
CA LYS A 104 9.59 1.11 12.34
C LYS A 104 9.33 2.59 12.09
N ILE A 105 8.08 2.97 11.85
CA ILE A 105 7.76 4.36 11.51
C ILE A 105 7.97 5.26 12.73
N LYS A 106 8.58 6.42 12.51
CA LYS A 106 8.76 7.45 13.52
C LYS A 106 7.41 7.99 14.03
N PRO A 107 7.24 8.18 15.35
CA PRO A 107 5.98 8.64 15.92
C PRO A 107 5.58 10.06 15.49
N GLU A 108 6.51 10.86 14.96
CA GLU A 108 6.22 12.19 14.42
C GLU A 108 5.50 12.16 13.06
N ILE A 109 5.50 11.01 12.37
CA ILE A 109 4.79 10.81 11.12
C ILE A 109 3.37 10.36 11.44
N LYS A 110 2.37 11.12 10.99
CA LYS A 110 0.96 10.81 11.22
C LYS A 110 0.59 9.53 10.46
N VAL A 111 0.10 8.51 11.16
CA VAL A 111 -0.40 7.27 10.56
C VAL A 111 -1.87 7.12 10.88
N ILE A 112 -2.68 6.87 9.86
CA ILE A 112 -4.14 6.70 9.96
C ILE A 112 -4.50 5.34 9.41
N GLU A 113 -4.93 4.45 10.28
CA GLU A 113 -5.51 3.16 9.90
C GLU A 113 -7.01 3.35 9.67
N LEU A 114 -7.47 3.01 8.47
CA LEU A 114 -8.89 3.10 8.10
C LEU A 114 -9.45 1.70 7.95
N HIS A 115 -10.53 1.41 8.67
CA HIS A 115 -11.30 0.18 8.46
C HIS A 115 -12.21 0.32 7.23
N ALA A 116 -11.57 0.45 6.07
CA ALA A 116 -12.18 0.63 4.78
C ALA A 116 -11.27 0.07 3.68
N HIS A 117 -11.83 -0.14 2.50
CA HIS A 117 -11.08 -0.50 1.30
C HIS A 117 -10.54 0.77 0.61
N LEU A 118 -9.41 0.66 -0.09
CA LEU A 118 -8.78 1.79 -0.80
C LEU A 118 -9.75 2.54 -1.72
N ASN A 119 -10.60 1.80 -2.44
CA ASN A 119 -11.58 2.36 -3.38
C ASN A 119 -12.91 2.81 -2.75
N ASP A 120 -13.04 2.76 -1.41
CA ASP A 120 -14.23 3.28 -0.75
C ASP A 120 -14.17 4.80 -0.59
N LYS A 121 -15.33 5.48 -0.68
CA LYS A 121 -15.40 6.95 -0.60
C LYS A 121 -14.76 7.52 0.67
N ILE A 122 -14.87 6.82 1.79
CA ILE A 122 -14.29 7.27 3.07
C ILE A 122 -12.76 7.39 3.00
N PHE A 123 -12.10 6.58 2.17
CA PHE A 123 -10.66 6.67 1.96
C PHE A 123 -10.30 7.99 1.28
N SER A 124 -10.97 8.33 0.17
CA SER A 124 -10.71 9.58 -0.55
C SER A 124 -11.11 10.81 0.27
N ASP A 125 -12.22 10.77 1.00
CA ASP A 125 -12.63 11.84 1.91
C ASP A 125 -11.56 12.09 3.00
N THR A 126 -10.98 11.03 3.56
CA THR A 126 -9.92 11.14 4.56
C THR A 126 -8.66 11.75 3.96
N VAL A 127 -8.24 11.31 2.77
CA VAL A 127 -7.08 11.86 2.07
C VAL A 127 -7.26 13.34 1.74
N LEU A 128 -8.44 13.75 1.28
CA LEU A 128 -8.74 15.16 0.98
C LEU A 128 -8.74 16.02 2.25
N SER A 129 -9.33 15.53 3.34
CA SER A 129 -9.29 16.25 4.62
C SER A 129 -7.86 16.44 5.14
N LEU A 130 -6.98 15.43 4.97
CA LEU A 130 -5.57 15.55 5.33
C LEU A 130 -4.83 16.52 4.41
N PHE A 131 -5.17 16.52 3.13
CA PHE A 131 -4.59 17.44 2.18
C PHE A 131 -4.89 18.90 2.61
N ASP A 132 -6.15 19.21 2.92
CA ASP A 132 -6.55 20.53 3.39
C ASP A 132 -5.90 20.92 4.73
N GLU A 133 -5.66 19.96 5.63
CA GLU A 133 -4.93 20.16 6.89
C GLU A 133 -3.43 20.48 6.66
N MET A 134 -2.81 19.81 5.69
CA MET A 134 -1.37 19.87 5.44
C MET A 134 -0.97 21.02 4.51
N MET A 135 -1.89 21.54 3.71
CA MET A 135 -1.61 22.65 2.82
C MET A 135 -1.62 23.98 3.59
N PRO A 136 -0.70 24.91 3.26
CA PRO A 136 -0.79 26.26 3.79
C PRO A 136 -2.15 26.85 3.42
N LYS A 137 -2.86 27.43 4.40
CA LYS A 137 -4.06 28.21 4.10
C LYS A 137 -3.64 29.38 3.23
N VAL A 138 -4.15 29.42 2.00
CA VAL A 138 -3.99 30.59 1.13
C VAL A 138 -4.72 31.75 1.81
N PRO A 139 -4.05 32.89 2.07
CA PRO A 139 -4.67 34.05 2.71
C PRO A 139 -5.78 34.66 1.84
#